data_AF-A0A0Q4B8V1-F1
#
_entry.id   AF-A0A0Q4B8V1-F1
#
_cell.length_a   1.000
_cell.length_b   1.000
_cell.length_c   1.000
_cell.angle_alpha   90.00
_cell.angle_beta   90.00
_cell.angle_gamma   90.00
#
_symmetry.space_group_name_H-M   'P 1'
#
loop_
_entity.id
_entity.type
_entity.pdbx_description
1 polymer ?
#
loop_
_entity_poly.entity_id
_entity_poly.type
_entity_poly.pdbx_seq_one_letter_code
_entity_poly.pdbx_strand_id
1 'polypeptide(L)'
;MDWDDNGTFEVQERQLEALKKGGRKAVVQLDLGNKPLGIKRIRLQVGPTAEVGDPCSAPLLGDMQDGALELVEGLFVHHDDLELADLYIGESGRNLSATQPIQITLSNLSNREFSGKLKVRVTVDGRPPVDELVDYRDANALAPYGGMRDFTLSTTADCTGIGLHTVKVELVDNPGTANNSR
;
A
#
# COMPACT_ATOMS: atom_id res chain seq x y z
N MET A 1 -7.74 2.02 -24.23
CA MET A 1 -8.23 3.35 -23.78
C MET A 1 -8.15 4.27 -24.97
N ASP A 2 -8.94 5.34 -24.99
CA ASP A 2 -8.79 6.46 -25.93
C ASP A 2 -8.29 7.64 -25.09
N TRP A 3 -6.96 7.76 -24.93
CA TRP A 3 -6.40 8.79 -24.06
C TRP A 3 -6.34 10.14 -24.75
N ASP A 4 -6.11 10.16 -26.06
CA ASP A 4 -5.94 11.38 -26.86
C ASP A 4 -7.26 11.95 -27.41
N ASP A 5 -8.39 11.32 -27.10
CA ASP A 5 -9.75 11.70 -27.50
C ASP A 5 -9.94 11.70 -29.03
N ASN A 6 -9.18 10.89 -29.76
CA ASN A 6 -9.18 10.90 -31.22
C ASN A 6 -10.33 10.09 -31.84
N GLY A 7 -11.18 9.48 -31.02
CA GLY A 7 -12.32 8.71 -31.52
C GLY A 7 -12.01 7.23 -31.74
N THR A 8 -10.76 6.79 -31.55
CA THR A 8 -10.32 5.42 -31.81
C THR A 8 -9.66 4.79 -30.58
N PHE A 9 -9.48 3.46 -30.58
CA PHE A 9 -8.77 2.74 -29.54
C PHE A 9 -7.46 2.22 -30.13
N GLU A 10 -6.37 2.96 -29.94
CA GLU A 10 -5.12 2.64 -30.61
C GLU A 10 -4.34 1.53 -29.89
N VAL A 11 -3.52 0.78 -30.64
CA VAL A 11 -2.76 -0.37 -30.10
C VAL A 11 -1.77 0.06 -29.01
N GLN A 12 -1.18 1.25 -29.13
CA GLN A 12 -0.27 1.84 -28.14
C GLN A 12 -0.96 2.22 -26.82
N GLU A 13 -2.28 2.40 -26.83
CA GLU A 13 -3.09 2.72 -25.65
C GLU A 13 -3.75 1.49 -25.04
N ARG A 14 -3.46 0.32 -25.61
CA ARG A 14 -3.94 -0.97 -25.15
C ARG A 14 -3.14 -1.40 -23.92
N GLN A 15 -3.86 -1.92 -22.94
CA GLN A 15 -3.29 -2.76 -21.90
C GLN A 15 -3.87 -4.17 -22.03
N LEU A 16 -3.02 -5.17 -21.81
CA LEU A 16 -3.38 -6.57 -21.89
C LEU A 16 -2.89 -7.28 -20.65
N GLU A 17 -3.82 -7.86 -19.90
CA GLU A 17 -3.52 -8.63 -18.71
C GLU A 17 -4.01 -10.07 -18.86
N ALA A 18 -3.19 -11.01 -18.41
CA ALA A 18 -3.54 -12.42 -18.46
C ALA A 18 -4.48 -12.79 -17.31
N LEU A 19 -5.62 -13.41 -17.62
CA LEU A 19 -6.44 -14.08 -16.61
C LEU A 19 -5.73 -15.35 -16.15
N LYS A 20 -5.46 -15.46 -14.85
CA LYS A 20 -4.89 -16.67 -14.27
C LYS A 20 -5.89 -17.82 -14.39
N LYS A 21 -5.41 -19.02 -14.76
CA LYS A 21 -6.24 -20.23 -14.81
C LYS A 21 -6.93 -20.47 -13.46
N GLY A 22 -8.26 -20.61 -13.48
CA GLY A 22 -9.08 -20.77 -12.27
C GLY A 22 -9.29 -19.48 -11.46
N GLY A 23 -8.71 -18.36 -11.88
CA GLY A 23 -8.93 -17.03 -11.29
C GLY A 23 -10.28 -16.45 -11.73
N ARG A 24 -10.92 -15.71 -10.82
CA ARG A 24 -12.19 -15.00 -11.07
C ARG A 24 -12.01 -13.51 -11.34
N LYS A 25 -10.77 -13.01 -11.24
CA LYS A 25 -10.43 -11.59 -11.40
C LYS A 25 -9.03 -11.42 -12.00
N ALA A 26 -8.84 -10.33 -12.74
CA ALA A 26 -7.55 -9.74 -13.05
C ALA A 26 -7.52 -8.30 -12.52
N VAL A 27 -6.32 -7.79 -12.27
CA VAL A 27 -6.10 -6.39 -11.92
C VAL A 27 -5.30 -5.78 -13.07
N VAL A 28 -5.80 -4.69 -13.63
CA VAL A 28 -5.15 -3.92 -14.68
C VAL A 28 -4.56 -2.66 -14.04
N GLN A 29 -3.25 -2.48 -14.14
CA GLN A 29 -2.58 -1.29 -13.62
C GLN A 29 -2.39 -0.25 -14.72
N LEU A 30 -3.17 0.82 -14.64
CA LEU A 30 -3.07 1.95 -15.56
C LEU A 30 -1.92 2.87 -15.16
N ASP A 31 -1.01 3.15 -16.09
CA ASP A 31 -0.04 4.23 -15.92
C ASP A 31 -0.70 5.57 -16.30
N LEU A 32 -0.93 6.39 -15.28
CA LEU A 32 -1.68 7.66 -15.39
C LEU A 32 -0.78 8.89 -15.38
N GLY A 33 0.52 8.76 -15.09
CA GLY A 33 1.37 9.89 -14.68
C GLY A 33 1.45 11.05 -15.68
N ASN A 34 1.30 10.77 -16.98
CA ASN A 34 1.33 11.76 -18.06
C ASN A 34 0.07 11.73 -18.94
N LYS A 35 -1.02 11.14 -18.44
CA LYS A 35 -2.27 11.05 -19.22
C LYS A 35 -3.08 12.34 -19.09
N PRO A 36 -3.73 12.80 -20.18
CA PRO A 36 -4.55 13.99 -20.12
C PRO A 36 -5.76 13.78 -19.19
N LEU A 37 -6.04 14.80 -18.38
CA LEU A 37 -7.19 14.83 -17.48
C LEU A 37 -8.53 14.82 -18.26
N GLY A 38 -9.62 14.57 -17.55
CA GLY A 38 -10.99 14.58 -18.07
C GLY A 38 -11.59 13.18 -18.25
N ILE A 39 -12.76 13.14 -18.87
CA ILE A 39 -13.48 11.89 -19.14
C ILE A 39 -12.87 11.20 -20.35
N LYS A 40 -12.42 9.95 -20.17
CA LYS A 40 -11.78 9.10 -21.17
C LYS A 40 -12.63 7.89 -21.49
N ARG A 41 -12.68 7.52 -22.77
CA ARG A 41 -13.42 6.34 -23.21
C ARG A 41 -12.59 5.09 -22.95
N ILE A 42 -13.22 4.09 -22.36
CA ILE A 42 -12.63 2.79 -22.10
C ILE A 42 -13.45 1.70 -22.78
N ARG A 43 -12.74 0.71 -23.32
CA ARG A 43 -13.28 -0.53 -23.85
C ARG A 43 -12.55 -1.68 -23.18
N LEU A 44 -13.29 -2.53 -22.50
CA LEU A 44 -12.79 -3.75 -21.87
C LEU A 44 -13.24 -4.95 -22.70
N GLN A 45 -12.30 -5.79 -23.10
CA GLN A 45 -12.56 -7.06 -23.74
C GLN A 45 -11.99 -8.19 -22.88
N VAL A 46 -12.80 -9.21 -22.64
CA VAL A 46 -12.40 -10.42 -21.89
C VAL A 46 -12.71 -11.63 -22.74
N GLY A 47 -11.70 -12.45 -23.05
CA GLY A 47 -11.85 -13.64 -23.88
C GLY A 47 -10.51 -14.29 -24.20
N PRO A 48 -10.48 -15.31 -25.07
CA PRO A 48 -9.24 -15.92 -25.57
C PRO A 48 -8.30 -14.87 -26.16
N THR A 49 -6.99 -14.99 -25.91
CA THR A 49 -5.97 -14.04 -26.39
C THR A 49 -6.02 -13.80 -27.90
N ALA A 50 -6.40 -14.81 -28.68
CA ALA A 50 -6.53 -14.71 -30.14
C ALA A 50 -7.75 -13.89 -30.59
N GLU A 51 -8.76 -13.74 -29.73
CA GLU A 51 -10.01 -13.02 -30.03
C GLU A 51 -10.00 -11.60 -29.43
N VAL A 52 -9.15 -11.33 -28.43
CA VAL A 52 -8.99 -10.00 -27.84
C VAL A 52 -7.82 -9.27 -28.51
N GLY A 53 -8.11 -8.23 -29.29
CA GLY A 53 -7.06 -7.40 -29.88
C GLY A 53 -7.48 -6.45 -30.99
N ASP A 54 -8.60 -6.72 -31.65
CA ASP A 54 -9.30 -5.73 -32.44
C ASP A 54 -10.33 -5.01 -31.55
N PRO A 55 -10.15 -3.71 -31.25
CA PRO A 55 -11.12 -2.98 -30.46
C PRO A 55 -12.49 -2.88 -31.14
N CYS A 56 -12.59 -3.06 -32.46
CA CYS A 56 -13.85 -2.94 -33.21
C CYS A 56 -14.64 -4.26 -33.29
N SER A 57 -14.08 -5.37 -32.82
CA SER A 57 -14.69 -6.69 -32.91
C SER A 57 -14.89 -7.32 -31.54
N ALA A 58 -16.13 -7.68 -31.20
CA ALA A 58 -16.40 -8.40 -29.97
C ALA A 58 -15.87 -9.85 -30.04
N PRO A 59 -15.27 -10.38 -28.96
CA PRO A 59 -14.86 -11.79 -28.91
C PRO A 59 -16.09 -12.71 -28.96
N LEU A 60 -15.95 -13.90 -29.57
CA LEU A 60 -17.02 -14.90 -29.65
C LEU A 60 -17.18 -15.65 -28.33
N LEU A 61 -16.05 -15.93 -27.66
CA LEU A 61 -16.00 -16.64 -26.38
C LEU A 61 -15.60 -15.68 -25.26
N GLY A 62 -16.38 -14.61 -25.09
CA GLY A 62 -16.02 -13.55 -24.19
C GLY A 62 -17.12 -12.51 -23.98
N ASP A 63 -16.71 -11.39 -23.40
CA ASP A 63 -17.56 -10.20 -23.27
C ASP A 63 -16.78 -8.94 -23.64
N MET A 64 -17.52 -7.91 -24.01
CA MET A 64 -17.01 -6.62 -24.38
C MET A 64 -17.89 -5.53 -23.78
N GLN A 65 -17.28 -4.66 -22.98
CA GLN A 65 -17.97 -3.57 -22.31
C GLN A 65 -17.31 -2.23 -22.61
N ASP A 66 -18.14 -1.25 -22.90
CA ASP A 66 -17.73 0.14 -23.07
C ASP A 66 -18.08 0.93 -21.83
N GLY A 67 -17.25 1.92 -21.52
CA GLY A 67 -17.46 2.80 -20.39
C GLY A 67 -16.69 4.10 -20.50
N ALA A 68 -16.74 4.86 -19.41
CA ALA A 68 -15.99 6.08 -19.25
C ALA A 68 -15.21 6.05 -17.94
N LEU A 69 -14.01 6.62 -17.95
CA LEU A 69 -13.16 6.83 -16.79
C LEU A 69 -12.89 8.32 -16.68
N GLU A 70 -13.24 8.94 -15.56
CA GLU A 70 -12.86 10.33 -15.30
C GLU A 70 -11.50 10.38 -14.61
N LEU A 71 -10.52 11.00 -15.27
CA LEU A 71 -9.22 11.29 -14.69
C LEU A 71 -9.21 12.72 -14.18
N VAL A 72 -9.25 12.89 -12.86
CA VAL A 72 -9.18 14.19 -12.20
C VAL A 72 -7.77 14.48 -11.71
N GLU A 73 -7.45 15.75 -11.55
CA GLU A 73 -6.24 16.16 -10.83
C GLU A 73 -6.36 15.77 -9.36
N GLY A 74 -5.31 15.18 -8.78
CA GLY A 74 -5.28 14.87 -7.36
C GLY A 74 -4.09 14.01 -6.96
N LEU A 75 -3.77 14.05 -5.67
CA LEU A 75 -2.91 13.05 -5.05
C LEU A 75 -3.76 11.83 -4.71
N PHE A 76 -3.15 10.66 -4.81
CA PHE A 76 -3.75 9.44 -4.28
C PHE A 76 -4.13 9.66 -2.80
N VAL A 77 -5.28 9.16 -2.36
CA VAL A 77 -5.82 9.49 -1.02
C VAL A 77 -4.88 9.06 0.12
N HIS A 78 -4.04 8.05 -0.12
CA HIS A 78 -2.99 7.56 0.80
C HIS A 78 -1.58 7.99 0.35
N HIS A 79 -1.43 9.11 -0.35
CA HIS A 79 -0.12 9.56 -0.81
C HIS A 79 0.83 9.77 0.38
N ASP A 80 1.97 9.10 0.32
CA ASP A 80 3.01 9.08 1.36
C ASP A 80 2.53 8.56 2.73
N ASP A 81 1.42 7.81 2.76
CA ASP A 81 0.84 7.24 3.97
C ASP A 81 1.42 5.86 4.29
N LEU A 82 1.85 5.68 5.53
CA LEU A 82 2.29 4.41 6.11
C LEU A 82 1.34 3.98 7.23
N GLU A 83 1.12 2.69 7.37
CA GLU A 83 0.36 2.11 8.47
C GLU A 83 1.28 1.42 9.47
N LEU A 84 1.07 1.70 10.76
CA LEU A 84 1.55 0.85 11.85
C LEU A 84 0.62 -0.36 11.96
N ALA A 85 0.95 -1.41 11.21
CA ALA A 85 0.09 -2.57 11.01
C ALA A 85 0.00 -3.41 12.28
N ASP A 86 1.13 -3.63 12.95
CA ASP A 86 1.23 -4.48 14.14
C ASP A 86 2.26 -3.96 15.17
N LEU A 87 2.05 -4.34 16.43
CA LEU A 87 2.93 -4.06 17.57
C LEU A 87 3.03 -5.33 18.43
N TYR A 88 4.23 -5.88 18.52
CA TYR A 88 4.54 -7.05 19.33
C TYR A 88 5.58 -6.73 20.39
N ILE A 89 5.29 -7.08 21.64
CA ILE A 89 6.12 -6.77 22.82
C ILE A 89 6.48 -8.03 23.63
N GLY A 90 6.38 -9.20 22.99
CA GLY A 90 6.56 -10.48 23.66
C GLY A 90 5.25 -11.04 24.26
N GLU A 91 5.35 -12.24 24.83
CA GLU A 91 4.23 -12.89 25.50
C GLU A 91 4.05 -12.37 26.94
N SER A 92 2.80 -12.40 27.42
CA SER A 92 2.50 -12.18 28.84
C SER A 92 3.02 -13.35 29.69
N GLY A 93 3.50 -13.05 30.90
CA GLY A 93 4.05 -14.10 31.75
C GLY A 93 4.56 -13.60 33.10
N ARG A 94 5.25 -14.50 33.83
CA ARG A 94 5.93 -14.17 35.08
C ARG A 94 7.40 -13.85 34.79
N ASN A 95 7.97 -12.95 35.58
CA ASN A 95 9.39 -12.59 35.53
C ASN A 95 9.84 -12.10 34.14
N LEU A 96 9.04 -11.24 33.52
CA LEU A 96 9.39 -10.62 32.24
C LEU A 96 10.65 -9.75 32.41
N SER A 97 11.44 -9.66 31.33
CA SER A 97 12.69 -8.90 31.26
C SER A 97 12.48 -7.39 31.44
N ALA A 98 13.55 -6.71 31.89
CA ALA A 98 13.66 -5.25 31.89
C ALA A 98 13.93 -4.67 30.48
N THR A 99 14.22 -5.52 29.51
CA THR A 99 14.59 -5.13 28.14
C THR A 99 13.78 -5.94 27.12
N GLN A 100 12.46 -6.01 27.30
CA GLN A 100 11.60 -6.66 26.31
C GLN A 100 11.73 -5.96 24.96
N PRO A 101 11.98 -6.71 23.87
CA PRO A 101 12.07 -6.13 22.55
C PRO A 101 10.70 -5.61 22.11
N ILE A 102 10.68 -4.44 21.47
CA ILE A 102 9.49 -3.87 20.86
C ILE A 102 9.63 -4.06 19.35
N GLN A 103 8.74 -4.86 18.77
CA GLN A 103 8.70 -5.13 17.34
C GLN A 103 7.47 -4.49 16.73
N ILE A 104 7.64 -3.85 15.57
CA ILE A 104 6.56 -3.23 14.82
C ILE A 104 6.53 -3.78 13.40
N THR A 105 5.34 -3.88 12.83
CA THR A 105 5.15 -4.12 11.40
C THR A 105 4.66 -2.85 10.77
N LEU A 106 5.36 -2.34 9.74
CA LEU A 106 4.90 -1.22 8.94
C LEU A 106 4.45 -1.68 7.56
N SER A 107 3.40 -1.05 7.05
CA SER A 107 2.84 -1.26 5.72
C SER A 107 2.82 0.05 4.94
N ASN A 108 3.22 0.04 3.68
CA ASN A 108 3.16 1.21 2.82
C ASN A 108 1.81 1.30 2.11
N LEU A 109 0.95 2.22 2.53
CA LEU A 109 -0.35 2.44 1.88
C LEU A 109 -0.24 3.34 0.64
N SER A 110 0.89 4.04 0.46
CA SER A 110 1.15 4.91 -0.68
C SER A 110 1.18 4.17 -2.01
N ASN A 111 0.91 4.93 -3.07
CA ASN A 111 1.10 4.51 -4.45
C ASN A 111 2.56 4.65 -4.93
N ARG A 112 3.49 4.98 -4.04
CA ARG A 112 4.92 5.12 -4.31
C ARG A 112 5.72 4.26 -3.35
N GLU A 113 6.91 3.84 -3.80
CA GLU A 113 7.85 3.14 -2.94
C GLU A 113 8.31 4.07 -1.82
N PHE A 114 8.39 3.55 -0.60
CA PHE A 114 8.95 4.27 0.53
C PHE A 114 10.35 3.74 0.84
N SER A 115 11.37 4.56 0.60
CA SER A 115 12.79 4.26 0.87
C SER A 115 13.45 5.30 1.79
N GLY A 116 12.64 5.98 2.60
CA GLY A 116 13.06 7.09 3.46
C GLY A 116 13.41 6.71 4.89
N LYS A 117 13.35 7.71 5.77
CA LYS A 117 13.38 7.52 7.22
C LYS A 117 12.05 7.94 7.81
N LEU A 118 11.59 7.21 8.81
CA LEU A 118 10.36 7.49 9.53
C LEU A 118 10.66 7.70 11.00
N LYS A 119 10.02 8.69 11.60
CA LYS A 119 10.10 8.91 13.03
C LYS A 119 8.94 8.19 13.73
N VAL A 120 9.27 7.38 14.73
CA VAL A 120 8.31 6.72 15.60
C VAL A 120 8.45 7.25 17.02
N ARG A 121 7.35 7.32 17.75
CA ARG A 121 7.31 7.70 19.16
C ARG A 121 6.84 6.53 20.00
N VAL A 122 7.63 6.14 20.98
CA VAL A 122 7.36 5.00 21.87
C VAL A 122 7.07 5.53 23.27
N THR A 123 6.00 5.01 23.89
CA THR A 123 5.66 5.26 25.29
C THR A 123 5.50 3.94 26.02
N VAL A 124 6.21 3.75 27.13
CA VAL A 124 6.13 2.54 27.97
C VAL A 124 5.64 2.95 29.36
N ASP A 125 4.55 2.36 29.83
CA ASP A 125 3.95 2.59 31.16
C ASP A 125 3.75 4.07 31.52
N GLY A 126 3.40 4.89 30.53
CA GLY A 126 3.21 6.34 30.70
C GLY A 126 4.48 7.12 31.04
N ARG A 127 5.67 6.49 30.95
CA ARG A 127 6.97 7.18 31.05
C ARG A 127 7.13 8.19 29.91
N PRO A 128 8.02 9.19 30.04
CA PRO A 128 8.25 10.17 28.97
C PRO A 128 8.49 9.49 27.61
N PRO A 129 7.80 9.92 26.53
CA PRO A 129 7.95 9.30 25.23
C PRO A 129 9.37 9.42 24.68
N VAL A 130 9.81 8.39 23.96
CA VAL A 130 11.09 8.34 23.27
C VAL A 130 10.85 8.34 21.77
N ASP A 131 11.48 9.28 21.06
CA ASP A 131 11.42 9.34 19.61
C ASP A 131 12.61 8.55 19.01
N GLU A 132 12.31 7.67 18.06
CA GLU A 132 13.29 6.84 17.34
C GLU A 132 13.13 7.01 15.82
N LEU A 133 14.22 6.87 15.07
CA LEU A 133 14.19 6.89 13.61
C LEU A 133 14.35 5.46 13.07
N VAL A 134 13.40 5.04 12.26
CA VAL A 134 13.45 3.78 11.51
C VAL A 134 13.88 4.07 10.07
N ASP A 135 14.83 3.29 9.56
CA ASP A 135 15.51 3.55 8.28
C ASP A 135 15.15 2.50 7.21
N TYR A 136 14.51 2.95 6.13
CA TYR A 136 13.98 2.13 5.04
C TYR A 136 14.78 2.25 3.75
N ARG A 137 15.98 2.82 3.81
CA ARG A 137 16.84 2.93 2.63
C ARG A 137 17.28 1.56 2.12
N ASP A 138 17.65 1.52 0.83
CA ASP A 138 18.22 0.36 0.15
C ASP A 138 17.32 -0.88 0.23
N ALA A 139 17.83 -2.00 0.74
CA ALA A 139 17.14 -3.29 0.78
C ALA A 139 15.92 -3.32 1.73
N ASN A 140 15.65 -2.22 2.45
CA ASN A 140 14.52 -2.07 3.37
C ASN A 140 13.33 -1.32 2.78
N ALA A 141 13.40 -0.87 1.51
CA ALA A 141 12.32 -0.12 0.88
C ALA A 141 10.99 -0.90 0.91
N LEU A 142 9.90 -0.19 1.19
CA LEU A 142 8.55 -0.74 1.17
C LEU A 142 7.93 -0.50 -0.20
N ALA A 143 7.61 -1.60 -0.88
CA ALA A 143 6.88 -1.55 -2.15
C ALA A 143 5.55 -0.78 -2.00
N PRO A 144 5.08 -0.08 -3.05
CA PRO A 144 3.76 0.56 -3.05
C PRO A 144 2.62 -0.41 -2.75
N TYR A 145 1.47 0.12 -2.33
CA TYR A 145 0.19 -0.62 -2.22
C TYR A 145 0.22 -1.85 -1.30
N GLY A 146 0.86 -1.73 -0.14
CA GLY A 146 0.84 -2.72 0.93
C GLY A 146 2.12 -3.51 1.09
N GLY A 147 3.26 -3.02 0.57
CA GLY A 147 4.56 -3.57 0.93
C GLY A 147 4.77 -3.47 2.45
N MET A 148 5.15 -4.58 3.08
CA MET A 148 5.26 -4.71 4.53
C MET A 148 6.65 -5.14 4.97
N ARG A 149 7.05 -4.71 6.18
CA ARG A 149 8.27 -5.19 6.83
C ARG A 149 8.24 -4.98 8.34
N ASP A 150 8.90 -5.91 9.03
CA ASP A 150 9.05 -5.92 10.49
C ASP A 150 10.33 -5.19 10.91
N PHE A 151 10.26 -4.47 12.02
CA PHE A 151 11.38 -3.75 12.63
C PHE A 151 11.42 -4.00 14.12
N THR A 152 12.62 -4.23 14.65
CA THR A 152 12.85 -4.19 16.08
C THR A 152 13.38 -2.82 16.45
N LEU A 153 12.68 -2.13 17.35
CA LEU A 153 13.09 -0.83 17.85
C LEU A 153 14.27 -0.97 18.81
N SER A 154 15.10 0.06 18.86
CA SER A 154 16.20 0.19 19.81
C SER A 154 15.67 0.42 21.23
N THR A 155 14.53 1.12 21.33
CA THR A 155 13.79 1.27 22.59
C THR A 155 13.26 -0.09 23.05
N THR A 156 13.47 -0.40 24.33
CA THR A 156 12.97 -1.63 24.96
C THR A 156 11.98 -1.31 26.07
N ALA A 157 11.10 -2.27 26.38
CA ALA A 157 10.14 -2.15 27.47
C ALA A 157 10.65 -2.85 28.74
N ASP A 158 10.60 -2.14 29.87
CA ASP A 158 10.88 -2.70 31.18
C ASP A 158 9.60 -3.26 31.79
N CYS A 159 9.44 -4.58 31.67
CA CYS A 159 8.27 -5.31 32.13
C CYS A 159 8.53 -6.09 33.43
N THR A 160 9.52 -5.68 34.23
CA THR A 160 9.87 -6.38 35.48
C THR A 160 8.86 -6.15 36.60
N GLY A 161 8.07 -5.09 36.50
CA GLY A 161 7.03 -4.74 37.45
C GLY A 161 5.93 -5.82 37.53
N ILE A 162 5.31 -5.96 38.70
CA ILE A 162 4.11 -6.78 38.81
C ILE A 162 2.92 -5.95 38.33
N GLY A 163 2.26 -6.38 37.27
CA GLY A 163 1.01 -5.79 36.81
C GLY A 163 0.84 -5.78 35.31
N LEU A 164 -0.12 -4.98 34.85
CA LEU A 164 -0.32 -4.68 33.45
C LEU A 164 0.73 -3.68 32.99
N HIS A 165 1.48 -4.04 31.95
CA HIS A 165 2.35 -3.12 31.22
C HIS A 165 1.65 -2.62 29.97
N THR A 166 1.91 -1.36 29.62
CA THR A 166 1.35 -0.71 28.43
C THR A 166 2.49 -0.19 27.57
N VAL A 167 2.46 -0.54 26.29
CA VAL A 167 3.38 0.00 25.29
C VAL A 167 2.52 0.60 24.19
N LYS A 168 2.82 1.84 23.83
CA LYS A 168 2.20 2.55 22.71
C LYS A 168 3.28 2.94 21.72
N VAL A 169 3.04 2.73 20.44
CA VAL A 169 3.88 3.24 19.36
C VAL A 169 3.06 4.12 18.43
N GLU A 170 3.64 5.25 18.02
CA GLU A 170 3.01 6.23 17.15
C GLU A 170 3.92 6.61 15.98
N LEU A 171 3.39 6.66 14.77
CA LEU A 171 4.06 7.26 13.62
C LEU A 171 3.97 8.79 13.72
N VAL A 172 5.12 9.46 13.66
CA VAL A 172 5.19 10.91 13.75
C VAL A 172 5.22 11.49 12.34
N ASP A 173 4.41 12.53 12.12
CA ASP A 173 4.27 13.24 10.83
C ASP A 173 3.80 12.37 9.65
N ASN A 174 3.25 11.17 9.92
CA ASN A 174 2.65 10.33 8.89
C ASN A 174 1.29 10.89 8.43
N PRO A 175 1.04 11.03 7.12
CA PRO A 175 -0.26 11.42 6.58
C PRO A 175 -1.37 10.45 6.99
N GLY A 176 -2.52 10.95 7.41
CA GLY A 176 -3.61 10.10 7.92
C GLY A 176 -3.40 9.70 9.39
N THR A 177 -4.32 10.08 10.26
CA THR A 177 -4.15 9.88 11.72
C THR A 177 -4.67 8.54 12.22
N ALA A 178 -5.48 7.83 11.43
CA ALA A 178 -6.22 6.65 11.87
C ALA A 178 -5.34 5.38 11.98
N ASN A 179 -4.23 5.34 11.24
CA ASN A 179 -3.31 4.21 11.11
C ASN A 179 -1.95 4.47 11.80
N ASN A 180 -1.82 5.59 12.51
CA ASN A 180 -0.55 6.00 13.12
C ASN A 180 -0.26 5.36 14.47
N SER A 181 -1.20 4.68 15.11
CA SER A 181 -1.00 4.21 16.49
C SER A 181 -1.41 2.75 16.73
N ARG A 182 -0.64 2.09 17.60
CA ARG A 182 -0.93 0.79 18.21
C ARG A 182 -0.56 0.85 19.69
#